data_AF-A0A8J8EXA4-F1
#
_entry.id   AF-A0A8J8EXA4-F1
#
_cell.length_a   1.000
_cell.length_b   1.000
_cell.length_c   1.000
_cell.angle_alpha   90.00
_cell.angle_beta   90.00
_cell.angle_gamma   90.00
#
_symmetry.space_group_name_H-M   'P 1'
#
loop_
_entity.id
_entity.type
_entity.pdbx_description
1 polymer ?
#
loop_
_entity_poly.entity_id
_entity_poly.type
_entity_poly.pdbx_seq_one_letter_code
_entity_poly.pdbx_strand_id
1 'polypeptide(L)'
;MKLIIKPEKGFGKIEVELSAEVWSEIEGLSERYGVRPERVIEIALSGEFKEPKGDLEELEKKVMELEKKVWELEKEYASLRFKAYGLSEDNKILAIELSGLIAENNQLRRFLRLPLRRDPELRKLISYYMK
;
A
#
# COMPACT_ATOMS: atom_id res chain seq x y z
N MET A 1 17.69 -3.96 -41.22
CA MET A 1 17.54 -2.51 -41.50
C MET A 1 18.92 -1.85 -41.55
N LYS A 2 19.07 -0.73 -42.26
CA LYS A 2 20.37 -0.01 -42.41
C LYS A 2 20.52 1.06 -41.33
N LEU A 3 21.54 0.93 -40.50
CA LEU A 3 21.95 1.96 -39.55
C LEU A 3 23.06 2.82 -40.20
N ILE A 4 22.84 4.12 -40.29
CA ILE A 4 23.83 5.07 -40.85
C ILE A 4 24.38 5.91 -39.70
N ILE A 5 25.59 5.61 -39.25
CA ILE A 5 26.29 6.40 -38.24
C ILE A 5 27.18 7.42 -38.94
N LYS A 6 26.95 8.71 -38.65
CA LYS A 6 27.83 9.81 -39.11
C LYS A 6 28.79 10.17 -37.96
N PRO A 7 30.10 10.04 -38.14
CA PRO A 7 31.08 10.45 -37.14
C PRO A 7 31.20 11.97 -37.07
N GLU A 8 31.51 12.50 -35.89
CA GLU A 8 31.72 13.94 -35.66
C GLU A 8 33.07 14.45 -36.22
N LYS A 9 34.02 13.57 -36.52
CA LYS A 9 35.29 13.89 -37.18
C LYS A 9 35.59 12.88 -38.31
N GLY A 10 35.78 13.39 -39.53
CA GLY A 10 36.11 12.61 -40.74
C GLY A 10 34.96 12.47 -41.75
N PHE A 11 35.27 12.12 -43.01
CA PHE A 11 34.32 11.96 -44.12
C PHE A 11 33.91 10.49 -44.37
N GLY A 12 33.69 9.71 -43.30
CA GLY A 12 33.23 8.32 -43.44
C GLY A 12 31.79 8.18 -42.96
N LYS A 13 30.86 7.70 -43.80
CA LYS A 13 29.57 7.18 -43.30
C LYS A 13 29.79 5.71 -42.96
N ILE A 14 29.48 5.31 -41.73
CA ILE A 14 29.50 3.90 -41.35
C ILE A 14 28.08 3.38 -41.57
N GLU A 15 27.92 2.57 -42.62
CA GLU A 15 26.68 1.85 -42.91
C GLU A 15 26.79 0.44 -42.34
N VAL A 16 25.92 0.10 -41.39
CA VAL A 16 25.83 -1.25 -40.83
C VAL A 16 24.44 -1.79 -41.14
N GLU A 17 24.40 -2.97 -41.75
CA GLU A 17 23.16 -3.73 -41.90
C GLU A 17 22.94 -4.57 -40.64
N LEU A 18 21.88 -4.24 -39.91
CA LEU A 18 21.40 -5.04 -38.78
C LEU A 18 20.33 -6.02 -39.28
N SER A 19 20.34 -7.24 -38.74
CA SER A 19 19.28 -8.21 -39.01
C SER A 19 17.93 -7.69 -38.50
N ALA A 20 16.84 -8.18 -39.07
CA ALA A 20 15.49 -7.79 -38.66
C ALA A 20 15.19 -8.18 -37.20
N GLU A 21 15.74 -9.31 -36.75
CA GLU A 21 15.63 -9.81 -35.37
C GLU A 21 16.27 -8.85 -34.38
N VAL A 22 17.52 -8.44 -34.61
CA VAL A 22 18.24 -7.52 -33.72
C VAL A 22 17.56 -6.15 -33.67
N TRP A 23 17.04 -5.67 -34.80
CA TRP A 23 16.29 -4.41 -34.84
C TRP A 23 15.00 -4.48 -34.03
N SER A 24 14.27 -5.60 -34.11
CA SER A 24 13.04 -5.82 -33.35
C SER A 24 13.30 -5.85 -31.84
N GLU A 25 14.41 -6.44 -31.40
CA GLU A 25 14.81 -6.41 -29.98
C GLU A 25 15.14 -5.00 -29.50
N ILE A 26 15.83 -4.20 -30.34
CA ILE A 26 16.16 -2.80 -30.03
C ILE A 26 14.88 -1.96 -29.91
N GLU A 27 13.90 -2.15 -30.81
CA GLU A 27 12.60 -1.48 -30.72
C GLU A 27 11.84 -1.88 -29.45
N GLY A 28 11.83 -3.17 -29.09
CA GLY A 28 11.19 -3.63 -27.85
C GLY A 28 11.83 -3.02 -26.59
N LEU A 29 13.15 -2.89 -26.57
CA LEU A 29 13.86 -2.19 -25.48
C LEU A 29 13.57 -0.69 -25.49
N SER A 30 13.52 -0.08 -26.67
CA SER A 30 13.19 1.33 -26.87
C SER A 30 11.80 1.67 -26.30
N GLU A 31 10.79 0.86 -26.60
CA GLU A 31 9.43 1.04 -26.06
C GLU A 31 9.36 0.81 -24.55
N ARG A 32 9.98 -0.29 -24.07
CA ARG A 32 9.94 -0.66 -22.66
C ARG A 32 10.56 0.39 -21.75
N TYR A 33 11.62 1.05 -22.20
CA TYR A 33 12.38 2.01 -21.41
C TYR A 33 12.17 3.47 -21.85
N GLY A 34 11.32 3.72 -22.87
CA GLY A 34 10.99 5.06 -23.35
C GLY A 34 12.18 5.84 -23.91
N VAL A 35 13.19 5.14 -24.44
CA VAL A 35 14.42 5.72 -24.99
C VAL A 35 14.48 5.51 -26.48
N ARG A 36 15.12 6.41 -27.23
CA ARG A 36 15.24 6.25 -28.69
C ARG A 36 16.09 5.02 -29.05
N PRO A 37 15.80 4.30 -30.15
CA PRO A 37 16.59 3.15 -30.59
C PRO A 37 18.09 3.44 -30.71
N GLU A 38 18.46 4.66 -31.16
CA GLU A 38 19.86 5.06 -31.27
C GLU A 38 20.56 5.12 -29.91
N ARG A 39 19.83 5.49 -28.85
CA ARG A 39 20.37 5.53 -27.48
C ARG A 39 20.58 4.13 -26.92
N VAL A 40 19.71 3.17 -27.26
CA VAL A 40 19.89 1.76 -26.90
C VAL A 40 21.16 1.21 -27.53
N ILE A 41 21.38 1.50 -28.81
CA ILE A 41 22.58 1.11 -29.55
C ILE A 41 23.82 1.79 -28.96
N GLU A 42 23.74 3.09 -28.65
CA GLU A 42 24.83 3.84 -28.03
C GLU A 42 25.25 3.23 -26.69
N ILE A 43 24.30 2.88 -25.82
CA ILE A 43 24.55 2.23 -24.52
C ILE A 43 25.17 0.84 -24.72
N ALA A 44 24.65 0.07 -25.68
CA ALA A 44 25.18 -1.26 -25.99
C ALA A 44 26.62 -1.21 -26.53
N LEU A 45 26.97 -0.18 -27.31
CA LEU A 45 28.31 0.02 -27.87
C LEU A 45 29.29 0.67 -26.88
N SER A 46 28.82 1.58 -26.02
CA SER A 46 29.67 2.24 -25.03
C SER A 46 30.02 1.33 -23.85
N GLY A 47 29.23 0.28 -23.62
CA GLY A 47 29.41 -0.61 -22.48
C GLY A 47 29.17 0.07 -21.13
N GLU A 48 28.62 1.29 -21.12
CA GLU A 48 28.29 2.04 -19.90
C GLU A 48 27.02 1.49 -19.24
N PHE A 49 27.05 0.22 -18.85
CA PHE A 49 26.05 -0.33 -17.95
C PHE A 49 26.38 0.17 -16.54
N LYS A 50 25.43 0.84 -15.87
CA LYS A 50 25.55 1.09 -14.44
C LYS A 50 25.62 -0.27 -13.75
N GLU A 51 26.77 -0.58 -13.15
CA GLU A 51 26.87 -1.72 -12.25
C GLU A 51 25.88 -1.51 -11.09
N PRO A 52 25.05 -2.51 -10.76
CA PRO A 52 24.14 -2.40 -9.65
C PRO A 52 24.94 -2.16 -8.37
N LYS A 53 24.60 -1.07 -7.65
CA LYS A 53 25.17 -0.82 -6.33
C LYS A 53 24.51 -1.76 -5.32
N GLY A 54 25.16 -2.90 -5.08
CA GLY A 54 24.76 -3.85 -4.04
C GLY A 54 24.32 -5.20 -4.59
N ASP A 55 24.12 -6.15 -3.67
CA ASP A 55 23.66 -7.51 -3.99
C ASP A 55 22.14 -7.51 -4.24
N LEU A 56 21.77 -7.44 -5.51
CA LEU A 56 20.38 -7.45 -5.98
C LEU A 56 19.62 -8.68 -5.48
N GLU A 57 20.28 -9.85 -5.45
CA GLU A 57 19.64 -11.09 -4.99
C GLU A 57 19.33 -11.05 -3.49
N GLU A 58 20.22 -10.45 -2.70
CA GLU A 58 19.99 -10.30 -1.26
C GLU A 58 18.82 -9.34 -0.98
N LEU A 59 18.70 -8.27 -1.76
CA LEU A 59 17.59 -7.32 -1.68
C LEU A 59 16.25 -7.97 -2.07
N GLU A 60 16.23 -8.72 -3.16
CA GLU A 60 15.02 -9.44 -3.60
C GLU A 60 14.55 -10.46 -2.54
N LYS A 61 15.48 -11.21 -1.93
CA LYS A 61 15.17 -12.13 -0.83
C LYS A 61 14.57 -11.41 0.38
N LYS A 62 15.16 -10.28 0.78
CA LYS A 62 14.65 -9.46 1.90
C LYS A 62 13.26 -8.91 1.62
N VAL A 63 13.00 -8.45 0.39
CA VAL A 63 11.67 -7.98 -0.02
C VAL A 63 10.65 -9.11 0.09
N MET A 64 10.97 -10.29 -0.44
CA MET A 64 10.08 -11.45 -0.37
C MET A 64 9.80 -11.90 1.07
N GLU A 65 10.78 -11.84 1.97
CA GLU A 65 10.58 -12.12 3.40
C GLU A 65 9.68 -11.07 4.08
N LEU A 66 9.85 -9.79 3.75
CA LEU A 66 9.03 -8.71 4.28
C LEU A 66 7.58 -8.83 3.80
N GLU A 67 7.36 -9.15 2.52
CA GLU A 67 6.02 -9.38 1.97
C GLU A 67 5.29 -10.50 2.71
N LYS A 68 5.97 -11.62 3.00
CA LYS A 68 5.40 -12.72 3.79
C LYS A 68 5.00 -12.27 5.20
N LYS A 69 5.89 -11.55 5.89
CA LYS A 69 5.61 -11.03 7.25
C LYS A 69 4.44 -10.06 7.27
N VAL A 70 4.35 -9.18 6.28
CA VAL A 70 3.23 -8.24 6.14
C VAL A 70 1.92 -9.02 5.96
N TRP A 71 1.91 -10.04 5.11
CA TRP A 71 0.72 -10.84 4.86
C TRP A 71 0.24 -11.61 6.10
N GLU A 72 1.17 -12.17 6.87
CA GLU A 72 0.86 -12.81 8.16
C GLU A 72 0.27 -11.82 9.16
N LEU A 73 0.89 -10.64 9.30
CA LEU A 73 0.39 -9.57 10.17
C LEU A 73 -0.98 -9.05 9.74
N GLU A 74 -1.22 -8.89 8.44
CA GLU A 74 -2.53 -8.47 7.92
C GLU A 74 -3.62 -9.47 8.27
N LYS A 75 -3.31 -10.77 8.16
CA LYS A 75 -4.25 -11.84 8.51
C LYS A 75 -4.64 -11.80 9.99
N GLU A 76 -3.66 -11.63 10.88
CA GLU A 76 -3.91 -11.51 12.31
C GLU A 76 -4.68 -10.22 12.63
N TYR A 77 -4.24 -9.10 12.08
CA TYR A 77 -4.82 -7.79 12.30
C TYR A 77 -6.27 -7.70 11.81
N ALA A 78 -6.60 -8.31 10.67
CA ALA A 78 -7.96 -8.34 10.14
C ALA A 78 -8.94 -8.97 11.13
N SER A 79 -8.55 -10.09 11.75
CA SER A 79 -9.38 -10.78 12.75
C SER A 79 -9.59 -9.94 14.01
N LEU A 80 -8.53 -9.27 14.47
CA LEU A 80 -8.57 -8.37 15.63
C LEU A 80 -9.44 -7.15 15.36
N ARG A 81 -9.30 -6.55 14.17
CA ARG A 81 -10.09 -5.40 13.74
C ARG A 81 -11.58 -5.74 13.69
N PHE A 82 -11.94 -6.91 13.15
CA PHE A 82 -13.33 -7.37 13.12
C PHE A 82 -13.90 -7.55 14.54
N LYS A 83 -13.17 -8.22 15.42
CA LYS A 83 -13.58 -8.41 16.83
C LYS A 83 -13.73 -7.08 17.57
N ALA A 84 -12.77 -6.17 17.39
CA ALA A 84 -12.81 -4.84 18.02
C ALA A 84 -14.01 -4.02 17.55
N TYR A 85 -14.34 -4.09 16.25
CA TYR A 85 -15.52 -3.44 15.71
C TYR A 85 -16.81 -4.01 16.31
N GLY A 86 -16.95 -5.34 16.35
CA GLY A 86 -18.11 -6.01 16.95
C GLY A 86 -18.31 -5.64 18.42
N LEU A 87 -17.24 -5.71 19.23
CA LEU A 87 -17.29 -5.30 20.64
C LEU A 87 -17.67 -3.82 20.80
N SER A 88 -17.24 -2.96 19.88
CA SER A 88 -17.60 -1.53 19.93
C SER A 88 -19.08 -1.31 19.64
N GLU A 89 -19.65 -2.02 18.67
CA GLU A 89 -21.09 -1.98 18.37
C GLU A 89 -21.91 -2.52 19.54
N ASP A 90 -21.53 -3.68 20.08
CA ASP A 90 -22.21 -4.29 21.23
C ASP A 90 -22.20 -3.34 22.44
N ASN A 91 -21.06 -2.70 22.73
CA ASN A 91 -20.96 -1.72 23.82
C ASN A 91 -21.82 -0.48 23.58
N LYS A 92 -21.99 -0.05 22.32
CA LYS A 92 -22.88 1.06 21.97
C LYS A 92 -24.34 0.69 22.19
N ILE A 93 -24.75 -0.52 21.81
CA ILE A 93 -26.11 -1.05 22.09
C ILE A 93 -26.35 -1.10 23.60
N LEU A 94 -25.41 -1.67 24.36
CA LEU A 94 -25.51 -1.72 25.82
C LEU A 94 -25.62 -0.33 26.46
N ALA A 95 -24.90 0.67 25.94
CA ALA A 95 -24.99 2.04 26.43
C ALA A 95 -26.38 2.67 26.17
N ILE A 96 -27.01 2.35 25.04
CA ILE A 96 -28.39 2.76 24.72
C ILE A 96 -29.37 2.09 25.69
N GLU A 97 -29.28 0.78 25.88
CA GLU A 97 -30.15 0.03 26.77
C GLU A 97 -30.06 0.52 28.22
N LEU A 98 -28.83 0.69 28.73
CA LEU A 98 -28.58 1.23 30.06
C LEU A 98 -29.16 2.65 30.21
N SER A 99 -29.07 3.48 29.17
CA SER A 99 -29.68 4.82 29.19
C SER A 99 -31.20 4.75 29.35
N GLY A 100 -31.85 3.83 28.63
CA GLY A 100 -33.29 3.55 28.74
C GLY A 100 -33.67 3.08 30.15
N LEU A 101 -32.97 2.06 30.68
CA LEU A 101 -33.22 1.53 32.02
C LEU A 101 -33.01 2.58 33.12
N ILE A 102 -32.01 3.46 32.99
CA ILE A 102 -31.79 4.58 33.90
C ILE A 102 -32.98 5.55 33.85
N ALA A 103 -33.51 5.85 32.65
CA ALA A 103 -34.66 6.73 32.51
C ALA A 103 -35.91 6.14 33.17
N GLU A 104 -36.20 4.87 32.91
CA GLU A 104 -37.32 4.13 33.52
C GLU A 104 -37.19 4.07 35.05
N ASN A 105 -36.00 3.72 35.56
CA ASN A 105 -35.76 3.68 37.00
C ASN A 105 -35.96 5.06 37.64
N ASN A 106 -35.48 6.13 37.01
CA ASN A 106 -35.69 7.48 37.50
C ASN A 106 -37.17 7.87 37.52
N GLN A 107 -37.96 7.44 36.52
CA GLN A 107 -39.40 7.66 36.48
C GLN A 107 -40.10 6.92 37.62
N LEU A 108 -39.78 5.64 37.85
CA LEU A 108 -40.31 4.84 38.96
C LEU A 108 -39.95 5.46 40.32
N ARG A 109 -38.72 5.91 40.50
CA ARG A 109 -38.30 6.54 41.77
C ARG A 109 -39.02 7.85 42.02
N ARG A 110 -39.28 8.66 40.99
CA ARG A 110 -40.14 9.86 41.11
C ARG A 110 -41.55 9.49 41.53
N PHE A 111 -42.14 8.47 40.90
CA PHE A 111 -43.49 7.98 41.26
C PHE A 111 -43.56 7.54 42.73
N LEU A 112 -42.54 6.83 43.21
CA LEU A 112 -42.44 6.37 44.60
C LEU A 112 -41.91 7.44 45.58
N ARG A 113 -41.66 8.68 45.13
CA ARG A 113 -41.06 9.77 45.93
C ARG A 113 -39.72 9.40 46.58
N LEU A 114 -38.96 8.52 45.93
CA LEU A 114 -37.62 8.15 46.33
C LEU A 114 -36.61 9.16 45.73
N PRO A 115 -35.47 9.41 46.40
CA PRO A 115 -34.42 10.28 45.86
C PRO A 115 -33.91 9.71 44.52
N LEU A 116 -33.29 10.51 43.64
CA LEU A 116 -32.70 9.99 42.41
C LEU A 116 -31.28 9.45 42.68
N ARG A 117 -30.86 8.39 41.98
CA ARG A 117 -29.50 7.86 42.07
C ARG A 117 -28.77 8.36 40.84
N ARG A 118 -27.71 9.10 41.06
CA ARG A 118 -26.84 9.58 40.01
C ARG A 118 -25.51 8.86 40.18
N ASP A 119 -25.14 8.10 39.17
CA ASP A 119 -23.82 7.52 39.04
C ASP A 119 -23.08 8.29 37.94
N PRO A 120 -22.15 9.20 38.30
CA PRO A 120 -21.40 9.99 37.34
C PRO A 120 -20.46 9.14 36.49
N GLU A 121 -19.93 8.05 37.04
CA GLU A 121 -18.99 7.17 36.34
C GLU A 121 -19.71 6.36 35.27
N LEU A 122 -20.86 5.79 35.61
CA LEU A 122 -21.71 5.10 34.65
C LEU A 122 -22.14 6.03 33.52
N ARG A 123 -22.50 7.29 33.83
CA ARG A 123 -22.86 8.29 32.81
C ARG A 123 -21.68 8.64 31.89
N LYS A 124 -20.46 8.73 32.42
CA LYS A 124 -19.25 8.94 31.60
C LYS A 124 -19.02 7.76 30.65
N LEU A 125 -19.18 6.54 31.16
CA LEU A 125 -18.97 5.31 30.39
C LEU A 125 -20.00 5.19 29.25
N ILE A 126 -21.28 5.40 29.55
CA ILE A 126 -22.34 5.46 28.55
C ILE A 126 -22.02 6.54 27.50
N SER A 127 -21.66 7.75 27.95
CA SER A 127 -21.37 8.87 27.03
C SER A 127 -20.16 8.61 26.12
N TYR A 128 -19.20 7.79 26.56
CA TYR A 128 -18.05 7.39 25.76
C TYR A 128 -18.47 6.50 24.58
N TYR A 129 -19.36 5.54 24.80
CA TYR A 129 -19.82 4.60 23.76
C TYR A 129 -20.98 5.14 22.90
N MET A 130 -21.58 6.27 23.28
CA MET A 130 -22.64 6.93 22.52
C MET A 130 -22.13 7.93 21.46
N LYS A 131 -20.83 8.24 21.47
CA LYS A 131 -20.18 9.07 20.42
C LYS A 131 -20.00 8.27 19.13
#